data_AF-A0A2P6RBP4-F1
#
_entry.id   AF-A0A2P6RBP4-F1
#
_cell.length_a   1.000
_cell.length_b   1.000
_cell.length_c   1.000
_cell.angle_alpha   90.00
_cell.angle_beta   90.00
_cell.angle_gamma   90.00
#
_symmetry.space_group_name_H-M   'P 1'
#
loop_
_entity.id
_entity.type
_entity.pdbx_description
1 polymer ?
#
loop_
_entity_poly.entity_id
_entity_poly.type
_entity_poly.pdbx_seq_one_letter_code
_entity_poly.pdbx_strand_id
1 'polypeptide(L)'
;MMGQTLSPVAMTCAVGSKSAKQMWDNLKLKFAAPNRQNILQLKSNLQNLRKRSDDIETYLDKVKIARDALETVGVTIDDEDIVVTVLRGLSL
;
A
#
# COMPACT_ATOMS: atom_id res chain seq x y z
N MET A 1 -26.78 3.70 -20.62
CA MET A 1 -25.51 4.41 -20.32
C MET A 1 -25.09 4.02 -18.89
N MET A 2 -24.43 2.86 -18.71
CA MET A 2 -23.96 2.35 -17.38
C MET A 2 -22.44 2.07 -17.38
N GLY A 3 -21.72 2.57 -18.39
CA GLY A 3 -20.31 2.26 -18.63
C GLY A 3 -19.31 3.31 -18.10
N GLN A 4 -19.73 4.27 -17.29
CA GLN A 4 -18.90 5.45 -16.96
C GLN A 4 -18.41 5.51 -15.50
N THR A 5 -18.62 4.48 -14.66
CA THR A 5 -18.18 4.55 -13.24
C THR A 5 -17.51 3.29 -12.70
N LEU A 6 -17.65 2.13 -13.34
CA LEU A 6 -17.02 0.90 -12.85
C LEU A 6 -15.93 0.43 -13.81
N SER A 7 -14.73 0.22 -13.25
CA SER A 7 -13.60 -0.40 -13.94
C SER A 7 -14.05 -1.70 -14.63
N PRO A 8 -13.58 -2.02 -15.86
CA PRO A 8 -13.89 -3.26 -16.56
C PRO A 8 -13.73 -4.53 -15.71
N VAL A 9 -12.81 -4.46 -14.76
CA VAL A 9 -12.53 -5.51 -13.77
C VAL A 9 -13.70 -5.76 -12.82
N ALA A 10 -14.42 -4.72 -12.42
CA ALA A 10 -15.59 -4.83 -11.56
C ALA A 10 -16.79 -5.45 -12.31
N MET A 11 -16.92 -5.15 -13.62
CA MET A 11 -17.93 -5.80 -14.48
C MET A 11 -17.67 -7.31 -14.63
N THR A 12 -16.41 -7.74 -14.79
CA THR A 12 -16.09 -9.19 -14.83
C THR A 12 -16.43 -9.92 -13.53
N CYS A 13 -16.40 -9.24 -12.38
CA CYS A 13 -16.80 -9.86 -11.11
C CYS A 13 -18.33 -10.01 -10.97
N ALA A 14 -19.10 -9.14 -11.64
CA ALA A 14 -20.55 -9.23 -11.72
C ALA A 14 -21.00 -10.34 -12.68
N VAL A 15 -20.31 -10.49 -13.83
CA VAL A 15 -20.58 -11.53 -14.82
C VAL A 15 -20.10 -12.89 -14.29
N GLY A 16 -20.97 -13.59 -13.55
CA GLY A 16 -20.72 -14.93 -13.01
C GLY A 16 -21.12 -15.12 -11.54
N SER A 17 -21.50 -14.05 -10.84
CA SER A 17 -21.93 -14.12 -9.45
C SER A 17 -23.43 -14.40 -9.35
N LYS A 18 -23.82 -15.48 -8.64
CA LYS A 18 -25.23 -15.87 -8.46
C LYS A 18 -25.92 -15.17 -7.30
N SER A 19 -25.17 -14.40 -6.52
CA SER A 19 -25.63 -13.64 -5.36
C SER A 19 -24.75 -12.41 -5.13
N ALA A 20 -25.32 -11.36 -4.55
CA ALA A 20 -24.60 -10.16 -4.14
C ALA A 20 -23.40 -10.47 -3.22
N LYS A 21 -23.52 -11.50 -2.37
CA LYS A 21 -22.43 -11.97 -1.51
C LYS A 21 -21.25 -12.50 -2.33
N GLN A 22 -21.52 -13.35 -3.32
CA GLN A 22 -20.48 -13.93 -4.18
C GLN A 22 -19.80 -12.85 -5.03
N MET A 23 -20.57 -11.85 -5.49
CA MET A 23 -20.01 -10.70 -6.20
C MET A 23 -19.08 -9.88 -5.30
N TRP A 24 -19.50 -9.62 -4.05
CA TRP A 24 -18.68 -8.93 -3.05
C TRP A 24 -17.40 -9.71 -2.72
N ASP A 25 -17.49 -11.03 -2.55
CA ASP A 25 -16.32 -11.86 -2.25
C ASP A 25 -15.34 -11.89 -3.44
N ASN A 26 -15.83 -11.96 -4.68
CA ASN A 26 -14.99 -11.90 -5.88
C ASN A 26 -14.31 -10.54 -6.05
N LEU A 27 -15.04 -9.45 -5.82
CA LEU A 27 -14.47 -8.10 -5.78
C LEU A 27 -13.39 -8.02 -4.69
N LYS A 28 -13.72 -8.47 -3.47
CA LYS A 28 -12.78 -8.46 -2.34
C LYS A 28 -11.53 -9.25 -2.66
N LEU A 29 -11.63 -10.45 -3.23
CA LEU A 29 -10.47 -11.27 -3.58
C LEU A 29 -9.61 -10.59 -4.65
N LYS A 30 -10.25 -9.99 -5.67
CA LYS A 30 -9.57 -9.36 -6.80
C LYS A 30 -8.94 -8.00 -6.46
N PHE A 31 -9.51 -7.27 -5.51
CA PHE A 31 -8.99 -5.97 -5.06
C PHE A 31 -8.14 -6.07 -3.78
N ALA A 32 -8.34 -7.09 -2.93
CA ALA A 32 -7.53 -7.29 -1.72
C ALA A 32 -6.21 -8.04 -1.95
N ALA A 33 -6.12 -8.92 -2.95
CA ALA A 33 -4.85 -9.59 -3.27
C ALA A 33 -3.77 -8.60 -3.77
N PRO A 34 -4.07 -7.67 -4.71
CA PRO A 34 -3.17 -6.57 -5.05
C PRO A 34 -2.87 -5.71 -3.82
N ASN A 35 -3.84 -5.48 -2.93
CA ASN A 35 -3.63 -4.71 -1.71
C ASN A 35 -2.58 -5.35 -0.79
N ARG A 36 -2.61 -6.68 -0.59
CA ARG A 36 -1.62 -7.36 0.25
C ARG A 36 -0.23 -7.33 -0.35
N GLN A 37 -0.10 -7.54 -1.65
CA GLN A 37 1.20 -7.47 -2.33
C GLN A 37 1.75 -6.04 -2.33
N ASN A 38 0.88 -5.04 -2.56
CA ASN A 38 1.21 -3.63 -2.48
C ASN A 38 1.69 -3.25 -1.07
N ILE A 39 0.98 -3.68 -0.02
CA ILE A 39 1.40 -3.49 1.38
C ILE A 39 2.80 -4.07 1.62
N LEU A 40 3.07 -5.30 1.16
CA LEU A 40 4.39 -5.93 1.33
C LEU A 40 5.48 -5.16 0.58
N GLN A 41 5.21 -4.69 -0.62
CA GLN A 41 6.14 -3.86 -1.40
C GLN A 41 6.43 -2.54 -0.70
N LEU A 42 5.40 -1.84 -0.21
CA LEU A 42 5.54 -0.59 0.54
C LEU A 42 6.36 -0.78 1.82
N LYS A 43 6.10 -1.85 2.59
CA LYS A 43 6.89 -2.21 3.77
C LYS A 43 8.35 -2.49 3.41
N SER A 44 8.60 -3.22 2.34
CA SER A 44 9.96 -3.49 1.85
C SER A 44 10.68 -2.20 1.44
N ASN A 45 10.00 -1.31 0.71
CA ASN A 45 10.57 -0.02 0.32
C ASN A 45 10.97 0.81 1.54
N LEU A 46 10.08 0.93 2.54
CA LEU A 46 10.36 1.64 3.78
C LEU A 46 11.60 1.09 4.50
N GLN A 47 11.70 -0.24 4.66
CA GLN A 47 12.83 -0.88 5.35
C GLN A 47 14.18 -0.74 4.61
N ASN A 48 14.12 -0.63 3.28
CA ASN A 48 15.29 -0.49 2.42
C ASN A 48 15.72 0.96 2.20
N LEU A 49 14.98 1.95 2.74
CA LEU A 49 15.41 3.34 2.70
C LEU A 49 16.74 3.51 3.45
N ARG A 50 17.64 4.28 2.83
CA ARG A 50 18.97 4.61 3.33
C ARG A 50 19.23 6.08 3.02
N LYS A 51 19.89 6.79 3.92
CA LYS A 51 20.30 8.18 3.68
C LYS A 51 21.32 8.25 2.54
N ARG A 52 22.36 7.40 2.59
CA ARG A 52 23.48 7.41 1.63
C ARG A 52 23.98 8.85 1.39
N SER A 53 23.90 9.31 0.14
CA SER A 53 24.30 10.64 -0.32
C SER A 53 23.22 11.70 -0.20
N ASP A 54 21.97 11.33 0.16
CA ASP A 54 20.92 12.32 0.41
C ASP A 54 21.27 13.15 1.65
N ASP A 55 20.85 14.41 1.65
CA ASP A 55 20.79 15.20 2.87
C ASP A 55 19.77 14.60 3.86
N ILE A 56 19.94 14.87 5.15
CA ILE A 56 19.06 14.38 6.21
C ILE A 56 17.60 14.80 5.95
N GLU A 57 17.34 16.03 5.50
CA GLU A 57 15.98 16.49 5.21
C GLU A 57 15.33 15.66 4.10
N THR A 58 16.06 15.43 3.01
CA THR A 58 15.59 14.65 1.86
C THR A 58 15.32 13.20 2.26
N TYR A 59 16.19 12.63 3.09
CA TYR A 59 16.01 11.27 3.61
C TYR A 59 14.76 11.16 4.50
N LEU A 60 14.57 12.09 5.44
CA LEU A 60 13.41 12.09 6.32
C LEU A 60 12.09 12.28 5.55
N ASP A 61 12.07 13.11 4.51
CA ASP A 61 10.88 13.27 3.68
C ASP A 61 10.56 12.00 2.89
N LYS A 62 11.56 11.27 2.37
CA LYS A 62 11.34 9.94 1.75
C LYS A 62 10.74 8.94 2.74
N VAL A 63 11.16 8.96 4.00
CA VAL A 63 10.60 8.11 5.05
C VAL A 63 9.14 8.49 5.34
N LYS A 64 8.84 9.78 5.48
CA LYS A 64 7.45 10.25 5.67
C LYS A 64 6.54 9.83 4.53
N ILE A 65 6.95 10.06 3.28
CA ILE A 65 6.19 9.65 2.09
C ILE A 65 5.92 8.14 2.10
N ALA A 66 6.91 7.33 2.45
CA ALA A 66 6.74 5.88 2.54
C ALA A 66 5.78 5.46 3.67
N ARG A 67 5.81 6.14 4.82
CA ARG A 67 4.87 5.94 5.94
C ARG A 67 3.44 6.34 5.54
N ASP A 68 3.26 7.47 4.88
CA ASP A 68 1.93 7.95 4.45
C ASP A 68 1.31 7.06 3.37
N ALA A 69 2.14 6.49 2.48
CA ALA A 69 1.70 5.50 1.52
C ALA A 69 1.17 4.22 2.19
N LEU A 70 1.76 3.81 3.32
CA LEU A 70 1.28 2.68 4.13
C LEU A 70 -0.02 3.03 4.86
N GLU A 71 -0.14 4.24 5.40
CA GLU A 71 -1.37 4.68 6.06
C GLU A 71 -2.55 4.73 5.06
N THR A 72 -2.30 5.16 3.82
CA THR A 72 -3.31 5.20 2.74
C THR A 72 -3.90 3.82 2.42
N VAL A 73 -3.14 2.74 2.62
CA VAL A 73 -3.61 1.35 2.44
C VAL A 73 -4.10 0.70 3.74
N GLY A 74 -4.26 1.49 4.80
CA GLY A 74 -4.78 1.06 6.10
C GLY A 74 -3.73 0.40 7.00
N VAL A 75 -2.45 0.63 6.76
CA VAL A 75 -1.34 0.14 7.59
C VAL A 75 -0.76 1.30 8.39
N THR A 76 -1.06 1.33 9.68
CA THR A 76 -0.43 2.26 10.62
C THR A 76 0.89 1.68 11.11
N ILE A 77 1.90 2.54 11.24
CA ILE A 77 3.20 2.22 11.83
C ILE A 77 3.35 3.09 13.07
N ASP A 78 3.79 2.50 14.17
CA ASP A 78 4.05 3.22 15.41
C ASP A 78 5.23 4.17 15.27
N ASP A 79 5.22 5.27 16.01
CA ASP A 79 6.29 6.26 15.96
C ASP A 79 7.63 5.67 16.41
N GLU A 80 7.64 4.75 17.39
CA GLU A 80 8.85 4.05 17.81
C GLU A 80 9.45 3.20 16.67
N ASP A 81 8.60 2.50 15.93
CA ASP A 81 9.00 1.69 14.77
C ASP A 81 9.55 2.56 13.63
N ILE A 82 8.97 3.74 13.41
CA ILE A 82 9.47 4.73 12.46
C ILE A 82 10.85 5.23 12.90
N VAL A 83 11.03 5.58 14.17
CA VAL A 83 12.33 6.01 14.71
C VAL A 83 13.39 4.92 14.50
N VAL A 84 13.08 3.66 14.81
CA VAL A 84 13.98 2.53 14.57
C VAL A 84 14.33 2.38 13.09
N THR A 85 13.35 2.56 12.19
CA THR A 85 13.55 2.51 10.74
C THR A 85 14.49 3.62 10.26
N VAL A 86 14.27 4.85 10.73
CA VAL A 86 15.11 6.02 10.43
C VAL A 86 16.55 5.78 10.90
N LEU A 87 16.73 5.41 12.17
CA LEU A 87 18.05 5.18 12.74
C LEU A 87 18.83 4.09 11.98
N ARG A 88 18.15 2.99 11.62
CA ARG A 88 18.75 1.91 10.83
C ARG A 88 19.25 2.39 9.46
N GLY A 89 18.54 3.32 8.83
CA GLY A 89 18.92 3.86 7.53
C GLY A 89 19.96 4.98 7.57
N LEU A 90 20.30 5.46 8.77
CA LEU A 90 21.43 6.37 9.03
C LEU A 90 22.71 5.61 9.34
N SER A 91 22.62 4.45 10.00
CA SER A 91 23.76 3.66 10.48
C SER A 91 24.47 2.78 9.43
N LEU A 92 24.15 2.91 8.13
CA LEU A 92 24.69 2.10 7.03
C LEU A 92 24.87 2.91 5.74
#